data_AF-A0A2Z6R0M5-F1
#
_entry.id   AF-A0A2Z6R0M5-F1
#
_cell.length_a   1.000
_cell.length_b   1.000
_cell.length_c   1.000
_cell.angle_alpha   90.00
_cell.angle_beta   90.00
_cell.angle_gamma   90.00
#
_symmetry.space_group_name_H-M   'P 1'
#
loop_
_entity.id
_entity.type
_entity.pdbx_description
1 polymer ?
#
loop_
_entity_poly.entity_id
_entity_poly.type
_entity_poly.pdbx_seq_one_letter_code
_entity_poly.pdbx_strand_id
1 'polypeptide(L)'
;MPKTLARLFQKACRTETRATKAIQEEISCWYYCGKAYEERVEEIKNARRGVSDQSERNQVYDDTMEHLPGGFTKDTLRKKTQRAVKIYKLFRKIGVDKIKRITVKPRYTDIAVLGKKHRD
;
A
#
# COMPACT_ATOMS: atom_id res chain seq x y z
N MET A 1 -12.08 32.08 -27.10
CA MET A 1 -11.15 31.33 -26.24
C MET A 1 -11.79 30.76 -24.94
N PRO A 2 -12.72 29.77 -24.99
CA PRO A 2 -13.14 29.02 -23.77
C PRO A 2 -12.74 27.53 -23.76
N LYS A 3 -12.52 26.91 -24.93
CA LYS A 3 -12.33 25.45 -25.06
C LYS A 3 -11.00 24.96 -24.46
N THR A 4 -9.94 25.77 -24.50
CA THR A 4 -8.59 25.38 -24.01
C THR A 4 -8.56 25.25 -22.49
N LEU A 5 -9.13 26.23 -21.76
CA LEU A 5 -9.17 26.19 -20.30
C LEU A 5 -10.03 25.04 -19.79
N ALA A 6 -11.23 24.87 -20.37
CA ALA A 6 -12.12 23.75 -20.02
C ALA A 6 -11.45 22.39 -20.21
N ARG A 7 -10.70 22.20 -21.31
CA ARG A 7 -9.95 20.97 -21.59
C ARG A 7 -8.85 20.72 -20.55
N LEU A 8 -8.10 21.76 -20.18
CA LEU A 8 -7.04 21.65 -19.17
C LEU A 8 -7.61 21.33 -17.79
N PHE A 9 -8.69 22.01 -17.39
CA PHE A 9 -9.38 21.75 -16.13
C PHE A 9 -9.90 20.31 -16.06
N GLN A 10 -10.57 19.83 -17.11
CA GLN A 10 -11.04 18.44 -17.16
C GLN A 10 -9.88 17.44 -17.07
N LYS A 11 -8.74 17.73 -17.73
CA LYS A 11 -7.54 16.89 -17.63
C LYS A 11 -6.99 16.85 -16.20
N ALA A 12 -7.00 17.97 -15.49
CA ALA A 12 -6.57 18.04 -14.09
C ALA A 12 -7.46 17.17 -13.19
N CYS A 13 -8.78 17.35 -13.22
CA CYS A 13 -9.72 16.56 -12.41
C CYS A 13 -9.63 15.05 -12.70
N ARG A 14 -9.47 14.67 -13.98
CA ARG A 14 -9.26 13.26 -14.37
C ARG A 14 -7.95 12.70 -13.79
N THR A 15 -6.90 13.50 -13.76
CA THR A 15 -5.60 13.10 -13.23
C THR A 15 -5.66 12.92 -11.71
N GLU A 16 -6.35 13.82 -10.99
CA GLU A 16 -6.61 13.67 -9.55
C GLU A 16 -7.42 12.42 -9.22
N THR A 17 -8.46 12.15 -10.00
CA THR A 17 -9.27 10.93 -9.84
C THR A 17 -8.42 9.67 -10.05
N ARG A 18 -7.56 9.67 -11.08
CA ARG A 18 -6.63 8.56 -11.36
C ARG A 18 -5.62 8.37 -10.23
N ALA A 19 -5.04 9.45 -9.70
CA ALA A 19 -4.11 9.39 -8.59
C ALA A 19 -4.77 8.80 -7.33
N THR A 20 -6.02 9.22 -7.04
CA THR A 20 -6.78 8.66 -5.91
C THR A 20 -7.02 7.16 -6.09
N LYS A 21 -7.45 6.73 -7.27
CA LYS A 21 -7.66 5.31 -7.59
C LYS A 21 -6.38 4.49 -7.48
N ALA A 22 -5.25 5.00 -7.99
CA ALA A 22 -3.96 4.33 -7.89
C ALA A 22 -3.53 4.11 -6.44
N ILE A 23 -3.78 5.08 -5.55
CA ILE A 23 -3.49 4.95 -4.11
C ILE A 23 -4.42 3.92 -3.46
N GLN A 24 -5.71 3.91 -3.80
CA GLN A 24 -6.65 2.89 -3.31
C GLN A 24 -6.24 1.48 -3.76
N GLU A 25 -5.78 1.35 -5.01
CA GLU A 25 -5.27 0.10 -5.57
C GLU A 25 -3.97 -0.33 -4.89
N GLU A 26 -3.03 0.58 -4.68
CA GLU A 26 -1.79 0.30 -3.93
C GLU A 26 -2.10 -0.23 -2.52
N ILE A 27 -3.00 0.43 -1.79
CA ILE A 27 -3.42 0.00 -0.45
C ILE A 27 -4.12 -1.37 -0.51
N SER A 28 -4.91 -1.62 -1.55
CA SER A 28 -5.57 -2.92 -1.76
C SER A 28 -4.54 -4.04 -2.02
N CYS A 29 -3.53 -3.79 -2.86
CA CYS A 29 -2.45 -4.75 -3.11
C CYS A 29 -1.69 -5.08 -1.81
N TRP A 30 -1.35 -4.07 -1.02
CA TRP A 30 -0.70 -4.29 0.27
C TRP A 30 -1.60 -4.98 1.30
N TYR A 31 -2.91 -4.72 1.28
CA TYR A 31 -3.87 -5.45 2.11
C TYR A 31 -3.82 -6.96 1.83
N TYR A 32 -3.92 -7.36 0.55
CA TYR A 32 -3.90 -8.77 0.18
C TYR A 32 -2.53 -9.42 0.38
N CYS A 33 -1.43 -8.68 0.17
CA CYS A 33 -0.08 -9.13 0.53
C CYS A 33 0.03 -9.45 2.04
N GLY A 34 -0.46 -8.55 2.90
CA GLY A 34 -0.46 -8.76 4.36
C GLY A 34 -1.34 -9.93 4.80
N LYS A 35 -2.49 -10.12 4.12
CA LYS A 35 -3.38 -11.27 4.34
C LYS A 35 -2.68 -12.59 4.00
N ALA A 36 -2.17 -12.72 2.79
CA ALA A 36 -1.51 -13.94 2.30
C ALA A 36 -0.28 -14.30 3.15
N TYR A 37 0.47 -13.29 3.60
CA TYR A 37 1.61 -13.52 4.51
C TYR A 37 1.18 -14.12 5.86
N GLU A 38 0.16 -13.57 6.52
CA GLU A 38 -0.29 -14.12 7.81
C GLU A 38 -0.95 -15.51 7.62
N GLU A 39 -1.65 -15.74 6.51
CA GLU A 39 -2.18 -17.08 6.16
C GLU A 39 -1.04 -18.10 6.02
N ARG A 40 0.04 -17.75 5.31
CA ARG A 40 1.21 -18.63 5.14
C ARG A 40 1.94 -18.90 6.46
N VAL A 41 2.06 -17.91 7.34
CA VAL A 41 2.64 -18.11 8.69
C VAL A 41 1.81 -19.11 9.49
N GLU A 42 0.48 -18.98 9.48
CA GLU A 42 -0.41 -19.91 10.18
C GLU A 42 -0.39 -21.32 9.56
N GLU A 43 -0.29 -21.46 8.24
CA GLU A 43 -0.09 -22.76 7.59
C GLU A 43 1.17 -23.49 8.09
N ILE A 44 2.31 -22.81 8.13
CA ILE A 44 3.57 -23.40 8.58
C ILE A 44 3.47 -23.80 10.06
N LYS A 45 2.87 -22.93 10.88
CA LYS A 45 2.67 -23.17 12.31
C LYS A 45 1.77 -24.38 12.57
N ASN A 46 0.70 -24.53 11.80
CA ASN A 46 -0.22 -25.67 11.92
C ASN A 46 0.42 -26.99 11.44
N ALA A 47 1.30 -26.92 10.44
CA ALA A 47 2.02 -28.07 9.92
C ALA A 47 3.14 -28.57 10.86
N ARG A 48 3.74 -27.68 11.67
CA ARG A 48 4.87 -28.01 12.57
C ARG A 48 4.54 -27.65 14.01
N ARG A 49 4.00 -28.59 14.78
CA ARG A 49 3.79 -28.40 16.23
C ARG A 49 5.14 -28.19 16.94
N GLY A 50 5.29 -27.08 17.65
CA GLY A 50 6.44 -26.80 18.52
C GLY A 50 7.55 -25.92 17.92
N VAL A 51 7.34 -25.33 16.74
CA VAL A 51 8.26 -24.32 16.18
C VAL A 51 7.95 -22.94 16.78
N SER A 52 8.98 -22.11 16.96
CA SER A 52 8.85 -20.75 17.52
C SER A 52 8.48 -19.75 16.42
N ASP A 53 7.56 -18.79 16.68
CA ASP A 53 7.01 -17.79 15.72
C ASP A 53 8.05 -17.14 14.80
N GLN A 54 9.26 -16.91 15.32
CA GLN A 54 10.37 -16.31 14.57
C GLN A 54 10.88 -17.21 13.42
N SER A 55 10.83 -18.52 13.60
CA SER A 55 11.27 -19.51 12.61
C SER A 55 10.25 -19.69 11.50
N GLU A 56 8.94 -19.69 11.78
CA GLU A 56 7.93 -19.76 10.71
C GLU A 56 7.98 -18.48 9.88
N ARG A 57 8.07 -17.31 10.51
CA ARG A 57 8.18 -16.04 9.79
C ARG A 57 9.43 -15.95 8.93
N ASN A 58 10.57 -16.44 9.42
CA ASN A 58 11.80 -16.50 8.63
C ASN A 58 11.64 -17.42 7.41
N GLN A 59 11.01 -18.59 7.58
CA GLN A 59 10.72 -19.50 6.47
C GLN A 59 9.85 -18.83 5.41
N VAL A 60 8.79 -18.12 5.79
CA VAL A 60 7.96 -17.38 4.82
C VAL A 60 8.80 -16.37 4.03
N TYR A 61 9.74 -15.67 4.68
CA TYR A 61 10.62 -14.74 3.97
C TYR A 61 11.59 -15.44 3.02
N ASP A 62 12.13 -16.61 3.40
CA ASP A 62 13.03 -17.39 2.55
C ASP A 62 12.28 -17.95 1.33
N ASP A 63 11.12 -18.59 1.53
CA ASP A 63 10.23 -19.07 0.46
C ASP A 63 9.87 -17.92 -0.51
N THR A 64 9.53 -16.75 0.04
CA THR A 64 9.16 -15.59 -0.78
C THR A 64 10.34 -15.06 -1.58
N MET A 65 11.54 -15.00 -0.98
CA MET A 65 12.75 -14.51 -1.64
C MET A 65 13.16 -15.38 -2.83
N GLU A 66 12.92 -16.69 -2.78
CA GLU A 66 13.19 -17.62 -3.88
C GLU A 66 12.37 -17.31 -5.14
N HIS A 67 11.16 -16.78 -4.97
CA HIS A 67 10.25 -16.46 -6.07
C HIS A 67 10.24 -14.98 -6.46
N LEU A 68 10.99 -14.13 -5.75
CA LEU A 68 11.11 -12.73 -6.10
C LEU A 68 12.18 -12.52 -7.17
N PRO A 69 11.96 -11.60 -8.12
CA PRO A 69 12.99 -11.23 -9.08
C PRO A 69 14.20 -10.66 -8.34
N GLY A 70 15.39 -10.82 -8.93
CA GLY A 70 16.63 -10.28 -8.37
C GLY A 70 16.53 -8.77 -8.11
N GLY A 71 17.19 -8.30 -7.04
CA GLY A 71 17.23 -6.88 -6.66
C GLY A 71 16.42 -6.51 -5.41
N PHE A 72 15.61 -7.44 -4.88
CA PHE A 72 15.04 -7.30 -3.53
C PHE A 72 15.97 -7.88 -2.47
N THR A 73 15.99 -7.27 -1.29
CA THR A 73 16.69 -7.83 -0.11
C THR A 73 15.67 -8.36 0.89
N LYS A 74 16.06 -9.37 1.68
CA LYS A 74 15.23 -9.92 2.76
C LYS A 74 14.80 -8.84 3.76
N ASP A 75 15.67 -7.86 4.03
CA ASP A 75 15.34 -6.71 4.89
C ASP A 75 14.26 -5.80 4.28
N THR A 76 14.35 -5.52 2.97
CA THR A 76 13.34 -4.74 2.25
C THR A 76 12.00 -5.46 2.26
N LEU A 77 12.02 -6.77 2.00
CA LEU A 77 10.83 -7.63 2.08
C LEU A 77 10.21 -7.55 3.47
N ARG A 78 10.99 -7.80 4.53
CA ARG A 78 10.52 -7.75 5.92
C ARG A 78 9.85 -6.41 6.24
N LYS A 79 10.49 -5.29 5.92
CA LYS A 79 9.96 -3.94 6.18
C LYS A 79 8.65 -3.68 5.44
N LYS A 80 8.56 -4.07 4.16
CA LYS A 80 7.34 -3.90 3.36
C LYS A 80 6.21 -4.81 3.86
N THR A 81 6.48 -6.07 4.13
CA THR A 81 5.50 -7.02 4.66
C THR A 81 4.99 -6.62 6.04
N GLN A 82 5.84 -6.11 6.93
CA GLN A 82 5.38 -5.56 8.21
C GLN A 82 4.37 -4.42 8.05
N ARG A 83 4.56 -3.54 7.05
CA ARG A 83 3.58 -2.49 6.72
C ARG A 83 2.30 -3.10 6.13
N ALA A 84 2.44 -4.09 5.25
CA ALA A 84 1.32 -4.82 4.66
C ALA A 84 0.45 -5.50 5.74
N VAL A 85 1.06 -6.14 6.74
CA VAL A 85 0.37 -6.76 7.88
C VAL A 85 -0.40 -5.73 8.70
N LYS A 86 0.14 -4.52 8.91
CA LYS A 86 -0.57 -3.42 9.59
C LYS A 86 -1.81 -2.98 8.79
N ILE A 87 -1.68 -2.83 7.47
CA ILE A 87 -2.79 -2.51 6.56
C ILE A 87 -3.86 -3.60 6.63
N TYR A 88 -3.46 -4.87 6.52
CA TYR A 88 -4.35 -6.02 6.64
C TYR A 88 -5.13 -6.01 7.95
N LYS A 89 -4.44 -5.90 9.10
CA LYS A 89 -5.09 -5.90 10.42
C LYS A 89 -6.07 -4.74 10.59
N LEU A 90 -5.74 -3.56 10.10
CA LEU A 90 -6.62 -2.40 10.14
C LEU A 90 -7.89 -2.62 9.31
N PHE A 91 -7.76 -2.90 8.01
CA PHE A 91 -8.91 -3.03 7.10
C PHE A 91 -9.70 -4.31 7.30
N ARG A 92 -9.11 -5.37 7.86
CA ARG A 92 -9.86 -6.54 8.36
C ARG A 92 -10.84 -6.13 9.47
N LYS A 93 -10.44 -5.21 10.35
CA LYS A 93 -11.27 -4.75 11.47
C LYS A 93 -12.35 -3.74 11.04
N ILE A 94 -12.01 -2.79 10.16
CA ILE A 94 -12.92 -1.69 9.79
C ILE A 94 -13.72 -1.94 8.50
N GLY A 95 -13.39 -3.02 7.78
CA GLY A 95 -13.98 -3.37 6.48
C GLY A 95 -13.06 -3.03 5.30
N VAL A 96 -12.87 -4.00 4.41
CA VAL A 96 -12.05 -3.84 3.19
C VAL A 96 -12.69 -2.83 2.23
N ASP A 97 -14.01 -2.67 2.27
CA ASP A 97 -14.74 -1.65 1.50
C ASP A 97 -14.27 -0.22 1.83
N LYS A 98 -13.72 0.01 3.03
CA LYS A 98 -13.21 1.31 3.45
C LYS A 98 -11.99 1.76 2.67
N ILE A 99 -11.24 0.85 2.03
CA ILE A 99 -10.12 1.22 1.16
C ILE A 99 -10.61 2.09 0.00
N LYS A 100 -11.79 1.76 -0.58
CA LYS A 100 -12.41 2.55 -1.67
C LYS A 100 -12.88 3.93 -1.23
N ARG A 101 -12.96 4.18 0.08
CA ARG A 101 -13.36 5.48 0.67
C ARG A 101 -12.16 6.38 0.97
N ILE A 102 -10.93 5.92 0.75
CA ILE A 102 -9.74 6.74 0.94
C ILE A 102 -9.72 7.83 -0.11
N THR A 103 -9.79 9.08 0.35
CA THR A 103 -9.66 10.26 -0.49
C THR A 103 -8.28 10.87 -0.31
N VAL A 104 -7.64 11.21 -1.42
CA VAL A 104 -6.31 11.82 -1.42
C VAL A 104 -6.50 13.31 -1.66
N LYS A 105 -5.93 14.15 -0.78
CA LYS A 105 -5.89 15.59 -1.04
C LYS A 105 -4.98 15.87 -2.23
N PRO A 106 -5.40 16.68 -3.22
CA PRO A 106 -4.56 16.97 -4.37
C PRO A 106 -3.28 17.73 -3.98
N ARG A 107 -2.11 17.26 -4.44
CA ARG A 107 -0.81 17.89 -4.09
C ARG A 107 -0.68 19.36 -4.49
N TYR A 108 -1.44 19.84 -5.49
CA TYR A 108 -1.40 21.25 -5.90
C TYR A 108 -1.94 22.19 -4.82
N THR A 109 -2.80 21.71 -3.90
CA THR A 109 -3.27 22.52 -2.77
C THR A 109 -2.15 22.80 -1.77
N ASP A 110 -1.19 21.89 -1.63
CA ASP A 110 -0.05 22.05 -0.72
C ASP A 110 1.00 23.03 -1.29
N ILE A 111 1.19 23.02 -2.62
CA ILE A 111 2.10 23.97 -3.31
C ILE A 111 1.58 25.41 -3.19
N ALA A 112 0.25 25.61 -3.26
CA ALA A 112 -0.35 26.93 -3.08
C ALA A 112 -0.11 27.53 -1.68
N VAL A 113 0.10 26.68 -0.67
CA VAL A 113 0.45 27.11 0.70
C VAL A 113 1.92 27.51 0.79
N LEU A 114 2.83 26.81 0.09
CA LEU A 114 4.25 27.16 0.04
C LEU A 114 4.53 28.52 -0.61
N GLY A 115 3.76 28.90 -1.64
CA GLY A 115 3.87 30.21 -2.30
C GLY A 115 3.37 31.40 -1.46
N LYS A 116 2.73 31.16 -0.31
CA LYS A 116 2.40 32.22 0.66
C LYS A 116 3.53 32.44 1.68
N LYS A 117 4.30 31.39 2.01
CA LYS A 117 5.36 31.43 3.03
C LYS A 117 6.63 32.17 2.59
N HIS A 118 6.81 32.42 1.29
CA HIS A 118 7.93 33.19 0.75
C HIS A 118 7.57 34.65 0.41
N ARG A 119 6.44 35.14 0.95
CA ARG A 119 5.96 36.51 0.71
C ARG A 119 5.91 37.39 1.97
N ASP A 120 6.35 36.85 3.10
CA ASP A 120 6.56 37.54 4.38
C ASP A 120 8.06 37.51 4.71
#